data_AF-A0A9W9FV47-F1
#
_entry.id   AF-A0A9W9FV47-F1
#
_cell.length_a   1.000
_cell.length_b   1.000
_cell.length_c   1.000
_cell.angle_alpha   90.00
_cell.angle_beta   90.00
_cell.angle_gamma   90.00
#
_symmetry.space_group_name_H-M   'P 1'
#
loop_
_entity.id
_entity.type
_entity.pdbx_description
1 polymer ?
#
loop_
_entity_poly.entity_id
_entity_poly.type
_entity_poly.pdbx_seq_one_letter_code
_entity_poly.pdbx_strand_id
1 'polypeptide(L)'
;MSLAIKHSMPLGGIIIERPIQQSVSSFSNNTTLSAQPGQWQLAPGVYTAKQFIAQLAVIPESILVQLGPDNPSAKSTSRDILMDGLRSSLSQEGRESTLPLSDWKSAAPSEMTLQAKRIGDTLLQYALEYNYSVPGNVGLMVYSPCEGHKWVPPAGRLLRSSRGSPVLMMLYNEWLHQITCLRDSLLVFENFSEVQIDLTDPMFRGTRRMEEIRESFLFKIRAHQYTENDTLEVAKVLTAPDILAGGYGFQYRSGTVLPESLFSQKPTCLLRYLPVHILEISREEPVLFDFQNSDEEQSYGDLPQLGSLDIKPADILNGKITSTQISAVAHSVELSGELHGEKFSFDLGTAILGLRSSIASRGGTPYSGLLATLMSRIGEAQN
;
A
#
# COMPACT_ATOMS: atom_id res chain seq x y z
N MET A 1 -30.77 -20.61 -18.22
CA MET A 1 -30.09 -19.60 -19.05
C MET A 1 -29.04 -18.94 -18.18
N SER A 2 -27.78 -19.33 -18.36
CA SER A 2 -26.63 -18.88 -17.56
C SER A 2 -25.94 -17.74 -18.31
N LEU A 3 -26.01 -16.53 -17.76
CA LEU A 3 -25.23 -15.38 -18.23
C LEU A 3 -23.79 -15.58 -17.74
N ALA A 4 -22.94 -16.13 -18.62
CA ALA A 4 -21.50 -16.14 -18.42
C ALA A 4 -20.98 -14.71 -18.58
N ILE A 5 -20.61 -14.07 -17.47
CA ILE A 5 -19.86 -12.82 -17.47
C ILE A 5 -18.45 -13.16 -17.95
N LYS A 6 -18.13 -12.80 -19.21
CA LYS A 6 -16.77 -12.85 -19.75
C LYS A 6 -15.94 -11.79 -19.00
N HIS A 7 -15.04 -12.24 -18.14
CA HIS A 7 -14.08 -11.38 -17.47
C HIS A 7 -12.92 -11.10 -18.44
N SER A 8 -12.92 -9.92 -19.07
CA SER A 8 -11.75 -9.42 -19.80
C SER A 8 -10.60 -9.16 -18.83
N MET A 9 -9.37 -9.52 -19.19
CA MET A 9 -8.18 -9.27 -18.35
C MET A 9 -7.54 -7.92 -18.68
N PRO A 10 -7.06 -7.18 -17.66
CA PRO A 10 -6.31 -5.94 -17.83
C PRO A 10 -4.81 -6.19 -18.06
N LEU A 11 -4.14 -5.20 -18.66
CA LEU A 11 -2.77 -5.20 -19.22
C LEU A 11 -1.67 -5.77 -18.30
N GLY A 12 -1.89 -5.75 -17.00
CA GLY A 12 -0.97 -6.25 -15.98
C GLY A 12 -0.82 -7.77 -15.95
N GLY A 13 -1.74 -8.53 -16.54
CA GLY A 13 -1.58 -9.98 -16.70
C GLY A 13 -0.34 -10.37 -17.50
N ILE A 14 0.11 -9.51 -18.42
CA ILE A 14 1.32 -9.70 -19.25
C ILE A 14 2.59 -9.60 -18.40
N ILE A 15 2.54 -8.87 -17.28
CA ILE A 15 3.67 -8.61 -16.39
C ILE A 15 3.86 -9.77 -15.39
N ILE A 16 2.77 -10.48 -15.01
CA ILE A 16 2.75 -11.44 -13.89
C ILE A 16 3.21 -12.87 -14.28
N GLU A 17 3.06 -13.32 -15.53
CA GLU A 17 3.30 -14.74 -15.90
C GLU A 17 4.73 -15.09 -16.39
N ARG A 18 5.73 -14.21 -16.18
CA ARG A 18 7.12 -14.56 -16.51
C ARG A 18 7.73 -15.49 -15.45
N PRO A 19 8.71 -16.35 -15.79
CA PRO A 19 9.50 -17.08 -14.80
C PRO A 19 10.28 -16.07 -13.95
N ILE A 20 9.64 -15.67 -12.86
CA ILE A 20 10.07 -14.65 -11.93
C ILE A 20 11.08 -15.26 -10.97
N GLN A 21 12.27 -14.66 -10.88
CA GLN A 21 13.17 -14.93 -9.78
C GLN A 21 12.59 -14.30 -8.52
N GLN A 22 11.96 -15.12 -7.68
CA GLN A 22 11.48 -14.70 -6.36
C GLN A 22 12.65 -14.14 -5.56
N SER A 23 12.50 -12.92 -5.01
CA SER A 23 13.36 -12.46 -3.93
C SER A 23 12.98 -13.25 -2.66
N VAL A 24 13.60 -14.41 -2.48
CA VAL A 24 13.49 -15.14 -1.22
C VAL A 24 14.31 -14.36 -0.19
N SER A 25 13.66 -13.45 0.52
CA SER A 25 14.23 -12.87 1.73
C SER A 25 14.37 -14.00 2.76
N SER A 26 15.61 -14.31 3.12
CA SER A 26 15.92 -15.32 4.12
C SER A 26 15.46 -14.80 5.48
N PHE A 27 14.33 -15.31 5.94
CA PHE A 27 13.80 -15.01 7.25
C PHE A 27 14.70 -15.65 8.31
N SER A 28 15.58 -14.86 8.95
CA SER A 28 16.26 -15.32 10.16
C SER A 28 15.29 -15.15 11.33
N ASN A 29 14.79 -16.26 11.88
CA ASN A 29 13.96 -16.29 13.10
C ASN A 29 14.71 -15.86 14.38
N ASN A 30 15.87 -15.21 14.25
CA ASN A 30 16.61 -14.72 15.37
C ASN A 30 16.09 -13.34 15.74
N THR A 31 15.13 -13.32 16.68
CA THR A 31 14.75 -12.16 17.47
C THR A 31 15.97 -11.68 18.25
N THR A 32 16.93 -11.07 17.55
CA THR A 32 18.13 -10.53 18.15
C THR A 32 17.78 -9.10 18.55
N LEU A 33 17.10 -8.97 19.68
CA LEU A 33 16.99 -7.72 20.43
C LEU A 33 18.43 -7.23 20.71
N SER A 34 18.87 -6.21 19.99
CA SER A 34 20.08 -5.42 20.28
C SER A 34 19.87 -4.04 19.67
N ALA A 35 20.08 -2.91 20.36
CA ALA A 35 21.05 -2.62 21.42
C ALA A 35 20.43 -1.83 22.59
N GLN A 36 20.95 -2.07 23.80
CA GLN A 36 20.47 -1.65 25.15
C GLN A 36 19.44 -2.62 25.78
N PRO A 37 19.78 -3.29 26.90
CA PRO A 37 18.83 -4.09 27.67
C PRO A 37 17.60 -3.25 28.04
N GLY A 38 16.42 -3.69 27.60
CA GLY A 38 15.16 -3.06 27.96
C GLY A 38 14.71 -1.89 27.07
N GLN A 39 15.40 -1.53 25.98
CA GLN A 39 14.82 -0.62 24.98
C GLN A 39 14.19 -1.40 23.83
N TRP A 40 12.94 -1.07 23.48
CA TRP A 40 12.30 -1.65 22.30
C TRP A 40 12.89 -1.06 21.01
N GLN A 41 13.35 -1.94 20.12
CA GLN A 41 13.74 -1.61 18.75
C GLN A 41 13.34 -2.76 17.83
N LEU A 42 12.77 -2.41 16.66
CA LEU A 42 12.51 -3.38 15.61
C LEU A 42 13.84 -3.82 14.99
N ALA A 43 14.02 -5.13 14.76
CA ALA A 43 15.19 -5.61 14.03
C ALA A 43 15.22 -5.01 12.61
N PRO A 44 16.40 -4.60 12.10
CA PRO A 44 16.52 -4.18 10.71
C PRO A 44 16.15 -5.33 9.77
N GLY A 45 15.34 -5.05 8.75
CA GLY A 45 14.91 -6.08 7.81
C GLY A 45 13.77 -5.68 6.89
N VAL A 46 13.36 -6.62 6.05
CA VAL A 46 12.22 -6.48 5.15
C VAL A 46 11.03 -7.25 5.72
N TYR A 47 9.89 -6.59 5.82
CA TYR A 47 8.70 -7.13 6.48
C TYR A 47 7.45 -6.96 5.63
N THR A 48 6.59 -7.98 5.59
CA THR A 48 5.17 -7.76 5.25
C THR A 48 4.46 -7.11 6.42
N ALA A 49 3.27 -6.55 6.18
CA ALA A 49 2.42 -6.00 7.23
C ALA A 49 2.18 -7.01 8.37
N LYS A 50 1.93 -8.28 8.03
CA LYS A 50 1.73 -9.34 9.03
C LYS A 50 2.98 -9.59 9.88
N GLN A 51 4.14 -9.68 9.24
CA GLN A 51 5.41 -9.91 9.94
C GLN A 51 5.77 -8.72 10.83
N PHE A 52 5.51 -7.49 10.38
CA PHE A 52 5.71 -6.30 11.20
C PHE A 52 4.84 -6.32 12.47
N ILE A 53 3.55 -6.65 12.35
CA ILE A 53 2.66 -6.78 13.51
C ILE A 53 3.15 -7.88 14.46
N ALA A 54 3.69 -8.98 13.94
CA ALA A 54 4.28 -10.03 14.77
C ALA A 54 5.44 -9.52 15.62
N GLN A 55 6.31 -8.67 15.05
CA GLN A 55 7.42 -8.07 15.80
C GLN A 55 6.95 -7.06 16.86
N LEU A 56 5.82 -6.38 16.63
CA LEU A 56 5.22 -5.47 17.61
C LEU A 56 4.58 -6.20 18.78
N ALA A 57 4.27 -7.50 18.68
CA ALA A 57 3.54 -8.26 19.70
C ALA A 57 4.24 -8.23 21.08
N VAL A 58 5.56 -8.06 21.13
CA VAL A 58 6.29 -7.94 22.40
C VAL A 58 5.86 -6.73 23.23
N ILE A 59 5.40 -5.64 22.60
CA ILE A 59 5.00 -4.41 23.29
C ILE A 59 3.73 -4.63 24.14
N PRO A 60 2.57 -5.03 23.58
CA PRO A 60 1.36 -5.26 24.38
C PRO A 60 1.55 -6.39 25.41
N GLU A 61 2.31 -7.43 25.10
CA GLU A 61 2.62 -8.49 26.07
C GLU A 61 3.47 -7.96 27.24
N SER A 62 4.44 -7.08 26.97
CA SER A 62 5.22 -6.42 28.02
C SER A 62 4.35 -5.52 28.91
N ILE A 63 3.38 -4.81 28.32
CA ILE A 63 2.42 -4.00 29.08
C ILE A 63 1.64 -4.90 30.05
N LEU A 64 1.14 -6.04 29.57
CA LEU A 64 0.29 -6.93 30.36
C LEU A 64 1.04 -7.61 31.50
N VAL A 65 2.28 -8.06 31.25
CA VAL A 65 3.11 -8.63 32.32
C VAL A 65 3.42 -7.57 33.37
N GLN A 66 3.73 -6.33 32.97
CA GLN A 66 4.02 -5.24 33.91
C GLN A 66 2.78 -4.72 34.66
N LEU A 67 1.58 -4.75 34.06
CA LEU A 67 0.31 -4.46 34.75
C LEU A 67 0.00 -5.50 35.85
N GLY A 68 0.60 -6.69 35.77
CA GLY A 68 0.31 -7.80 36.66
C GLY A 68 -1.07 -8.43 36.42
N PRO A 69 -1.52 -9.34 37.30
CA PRO A 69 -2.75 -10.11 37.10
C PRO A 69 -4.00 -9.21 37.11
N ASP A 70 -4.97 -9.57 36.28
CA ASP A 70 -6.27 -8.90 36.25
C ASP A 70 -7.11 -9.21 37.49
N ASN A 71 -8.00 -8.28 37.83
CA ASN A 71 -8.99 -8.49 38.87
C ASN A 71 -9.99 -9.56 38.39
N PRO A 72 -10.16 -10.69 39.10
CA PRO A 72 -11.08 -11.76 38.70
C PRO A 72 -12.54 -11.32 38.56
N SER A 73 -12.93 -10.22 39.22
CA SER A 73 -14.28 -9.65 39.16
C SER A 73 -14.46 -8.56 38.09
N ALA A 74 -13.41 -8.24 37.32
CA ALA A 74 -13.51 -7.24 36.26
C ALA A 74 -14.32 -7.78 35.06
N LYS A 75 -15.13 -6.91 34.45
CA LYS A 75 -15.94 -7.23 33.27
C LYS A 75 -15.11 -7.45 32.00
N SER A 76 -13.92 -6.86 31.93
CA SER A 76 -13.01 -6.92 30.78
C SER A 76 -11.59 -7.08 31.29
N THR A 77 -10.80 -7.90 30.60
CA THR A 77 -9.37 -8.07 30.91
C THR A 77 -8.58 -6.84 30.47
N SER A 78 -7.37 -6.68 31.00
CA SER A 78 -6.46 -5.62 30.53
C SER A 78 -6.20 -5.76 29.03
N ARG A 79 -6.09 -7.01 28.53
CA ARG A 79 -5.91 -7.26 27.10
C ARG A 79 -7.09 -6.77 26.27
N ASP A 80 -8.31 -7.12 26.67
CA ASP A 80 -9.52 -6.69 25.96
C ASP A 80 -9.56 -5.16 25.84
N ILE A 81 -9.23 -4.47 26.93
CA ILE A 81 -9.18 -3.01 26.98
C ILE A 81 -8.14 -2.43 26.00
N LEU A 82 -6.92 -3.00 25.95
CA LEU A 82 -5.87 -2.54 25.05
C LEU A 82 -6.24 -2.79 23.57
N MET A 83 -6.82 -3.97 23.27
CA MET A 83 -7.28 -4.34 21.93
C MET A 83 -8.48 -3.51 21.48
N ASP A 84 -9.40 -3.17 22.38
CA ASP A 84 -10.50 -2.24 22.10
C ASP A 84 -9.96 -0.87 21.70
N GLY A 85 -8.93 -0.37 22.38
CA GLY A 85 -8.30 0.89 21.99
C GLY A 85 -7.56 0.82 20.65
N LEU A 86 -6.95 -0.32 20.28
CA LEU A 86 -6.43 -0.52 18.93
C LEU A 86 -7.55 -0.50 17.89
N ARG A 87 -8.64 -1.25 18.12
CA ARG A 87 -9.82 -1.27 17.25
C ARG A 87 -10.38 0.14 17.04
N SER A 88 -10.54 0.91 18.12
CA SER A 88 -11.00 2.29 18.03
C SER A 88 -10.02 3.20 17.28
N SER A 89 -8.71 3.02 17.47
CA SER A 89 -7.69 3.81 16.76
C SER A 89 -7.69 3.53 15.26
N LEU A 90 -7.95 2.29 14.85
CA LEU A 90 -7.99 1.85 13.45
C LEU A 90 -9.34 2.09 12.75
N SER A 91 -10.39 2.38 13.51
CA SER A 91 -11.73 2.68 13.00
C SER A 91 -11.76 3.97 12.16
N GLN A 92 -12.74 4.07 11.26
CA GLN A 92 -13.07 5.30 10.51
C GLN A 92 -14.06 6.20 11.28
N GLU A 93 -14.52 5.73 12.45
CA GLU A 93 -15.50 6.42 13.29
C GLU A 93 -15.06 6.56 14.75
N GLY A 94 -15.72 7.48 15.45
CA GLY A 94 -15.51 7.71 16.88
C GLY A 94 -14.44 8.76 17.17
N ARG A 95 -14.45 9.23 18.42
CA ARG A 95 -13.55 10.31 18.88
C ARG A 95 -12.09 9.87 18.87
N GLU A 96 -11.85 8.58 19.11
CA GLU A 96 -10.56 7.93 19.22
C GLU A 96 -9.98 7.47 17.88
N SER A 97 -10.74 7.56 16.78
CA SER A 97 -10.23 7.26 15.44
C SER A 97 -9.04 8.16 15.10
N THR A 98 -7.99 7.55 14.56
CA THR A 98 -6.80 8.26 14.06
C THR A 98 -6.93 8.68 12.60
N LEU A 99 -7.95 8.17 11.89
CA LEU A 99 -8.30 8.54 10.52
C LEU A 99 -9.83 8.58 10.36
N PRO A 100 -10.50 9.61 10.92
CA PRO A 100 -11.92 9.78 10.73
C PRO A 100 -12.20 10.25 9.29
N LEU A 101 -13.04 9.51 8.57
CA LEU A 101 -13.41 9.79 7.17
C LEU A 101 -14.91 10.02 7.09
N SER A 102 -15.37 11.18 6.61
CA SER A 102 -16.78 11.60 6.70
C SER A 102 -17.76 10.73 5.93
N ASP A 103 -17.30 10.04 4.88
CA ASP A 103 -18.10 9.22 3.97
C ASP A 103 -18.21 7.75 4.40
N TRP A 104 -17.73 7.38 5.60
CA TRP A 104 -17.72 5.99 6.07
C TRP A 104 -19.10 5.34 6.19
N LYS A 105 -20.17 6.12 6.41
CA LYS A 105 -21.57 5.66 6.39
C LYS A 105 -22.26 5.83 5.04
N SER A 106 -21.56 6.32 4.03
CA SER A 106 -22.14 6.50 2.69
C SER A 106 -22.58 5.16 2.11
N ALA A 107 -23.65 5.16 1.32
CA ALA A 107 -24.06 3.97 0.56
C ALA A 107 -22.99 3.58 -0.50
N ALA A 108 -22.18 4.54 -0.92
CA ALA A 108 -21.01 4.34 -1.77
C ALA A 108 -19.82 5.12 -1.16
N PRO A 109 -19.09 4.54 -0.20
CA PRO A 109 -17.89 5.14 0.35
C PRO A 109 -16.81 5.29 -0.74
N SER A 110 -15.93 6.27 -0.58
CA SER A 110 -14.77 6.43 -1.46
C SER A 110 -13.83 5.21 -1.39
N GLU A 111 -13.03 5.04 -2.45
CA GLU A 111 -11.99 4.01 -2.53
C GLU A 111 -11.10 4.01 -1.28
N MET A 112 -10.71 5.20 -0.81
CA MET A 112 -9.80 5.32 0.32
C MET A 112 -10.46 4.95 1.66
N THR A 113 -11.76 5.20 1.80
CA THR A 113 -12.53 4.77 2.97
C THR A 113 -12.71 3.25 3.02
N LEU A 114 -12.97 2.62 1.87
CA LEU A 114 -12.99 1.16 1.77
C LEU A 114 -11.61 0.57 2.10
N GLN A 115 -10.54 1.19 1.64
CA GLN A 115 -9.18 0.73 1.97
C GLN A 115 -8.83 0.87 3.43
N ALA A 116 -9.08 2.03 4.02
CA ALA A 116 -8.80 2.28 5.42
C ALA A 116 -9.51 1.24 6.31
N LYS A 117 -10.76 0.90 5.97
CA LYS A 117 -11.51 -0.16 6.65
C LYS A 117 -10.85 -1.54 6.46
N ARG A 118 -10.58 -1.93 5.21
CA ARG A 118 -10.00 -3.24 4.88
C ARG A 118 -8.66 -3.47 5.58
N ILE A 119 -7.78 -2.47 5.54
CA ILE A 119 -6.47 -2.52 6.18
C ILE A 119 -6.61 -2.50 7.70
N GLY A 120 -7.45 -1.62 8.25
CA GLY A 120 -7.69 -1.54 9.71
C GLY A 120 -8.20 -2.85 10.29
N ASP A 121 -9.19 -3.47 9.65
CA ASP A 121 -9.73 -4.78 10.06
C ASP A 121 -8.66 -5.88 9.97
N THR A 122 -7.84 -5.87 8.92
CA THR A 122 -6.76 -6.86 8.71
C THR A 122 -5.64 -6.72 9.73
N LEU A 123 -5.18 -5.49 10.02
CA LEU A 123 -4.13 -5.25 11.01
C LEU A 123 -4.60 -5.60 12.42
N LEU A 124 -5.87 -5.32 12.75
CA LEU A 124 -6.48 -5.76 14.00
C LEU A 124 -6.52 -7.29 14.09
N GLN A 125 -6.88 -7.97 13.00
CA GLN A 125 -6.87 -9.43 12.94
C GLN A 125 -5.45 -9.97 13.18
N TYR A 126 -4.42 -9.44 12.51
CA TYR A 126 -3.04 -9.86 12.75
C TYR A 126 -2.64 -9.64 14.22
N ALA A 127 -2.97 -8.51 14.81
CA ALA A 127 -2.66 -8.25 16.22
C ALA A 127 -3.35 -9.25 17.16
N LEU A 128 -4.60 -9.65 16.84
CA LEU A 128 -5.31 -10.70 17.57
C LEU A 128 -4.66 -12.08 17.43
N GLU A 129 -4.19 -12.43 16.22
CA GLU A 129 -3.51 -13.70 15.93
C GLU A 129 -2.21 -13.87 16.74
N TYR A 130 -1.50 -12.76 17.01
CA TYR A 130 -0.23 -12.77 17.75
C TYR A 130 -0.39 -12.56 19.26
N ASN A 131 -1.61 -12.50 19.80
CA ASN A 131 -1.80 -12.55 21.24
C ASN A 131 -1.16 -13.81 21.83
N TYR A 132 -0.43 -13.66 22.93
CA TYR A 132 0.27 -14.78 23.60
C TYR A 132 1.33 -15.49 22.75
N SER A 133 1.70 -14.96 21.57
CA SER A 133 2.68 -15.59 20.68
C SER A 133 4.13 -15.38 21.13
N VAL A 134 4.36 -14.36 21.97
CA VAL A 134 5.69 -14.01 22.50
C VAL A 134 5.61 -13.70 23.99
N PRO A 135 6.66 -13.98 24.77
CA PRO A 135 6.71 -13.57 26.17
C PRO A 135 6.85 -12.04 26.28
N GLY A 136 6.13 -11.44 27.24
CA GLY A 136 6.34 -10.04 27.62
C GLY A 136 7.65 -9.83 28.36
N ASN A 137 8.21 -8.61 28.26
CA ASN A 137 9.44 -8.20 28.93
C ASN A 137 9.13 -7.16 30.03
N VAL A 138 9.39 -7.55 31.29
CA VAL A 138 9.14 -6.71 32.48
C VAL A 138 9.99 -5.44 32.54
N GLY A 139 11.13 -5.41 31.83
CA GLY A 139 12.02 -4.26 31.74
C GLY A 139 11.90 -3.50 30.43
N LEU A 140 10.91 -3.82 29.59
CA LEU A 140 10.74 -3.12 28.31
C LEU A 140 10.33 -1.67 28.58
N MET A 141 11.09 -0.76 27.97
CA MET A 141 10.91 0.67 27.99
C MET A 141 10.98 1.18 26.55
N VAL A 142 10.22 2.22 26.30
CA VAL A 142 10.31 2.97 25.04
C VAL A 142 10.16 4.44 25.36
N TYR A 143 10.93 5.28 24.68
CA TYR A 143 10.63 6.69 24.58
C TYR A 143 9.78 6.87 23.33
N SER A 144 8.49 7.18 23.52
CA SER A 144 7.54 7.52 22.47
C SER A 144 7.24 9.02 22.61
N PRO A 145 7.53 9.84 21.59
CA PRO A 145 6.86 11.12 21.42
C PRO A 145 5.34 10.93 21.57
N CYS A 146 4.73 11.69 22.47
CA CYS A 146 3.29 11.61 22.71
C CYS A 146 2.54 12.30 21.57
N GLU A 147 2.31 11.62 20.46
CA GLU A 147 1.69 12.17 19.24
C GLU A 147 0.15 12.30 19.31
N GLY A 148 -0.40 12.48 20.51
CA GLY A 148 -1.81 12.82 20.66
C GLY A 148 -2.81 11.70 20.32
N HIS A 149 -2.38 10.44 20.26
CA HIS A 149 -3.29 9.28 20.12
C HIS A 149 -4.32 9.29 21.24
N LYS A 150 -5.60 9.42 20.85
CA LYS A 150 -6.70 9.44 21.81
C LYS A 150 -7.01 8.01 22.24
N TRP A 151 -6.99 7.77 23.53
CA TRP A 151 -7.35 6.47 24.07
C TRP A 151 -8.83 6.38 24.37
N VAL A 152 -9.36 5.16 24.23
CA VAL A 152 -10.67 4.82 24.80
C VAL A 152 -10.62 5.02 26.32
N PRO A 153 -11.70 5.55 26.94
CA PRO A 153 -11.70 5.83 28.37
C PRO A 153 -11.27 4.65 29.27
N PRO A 154 -11.63 3.38 28.99
CA PRO A 154 -11.13 2.24 29.75
C PRO A 154 -9.60 2.10 29.73
N ALA A 155 -8.95 2.23 28.57
CA ALA A 155 -7.49 2.15 28.45
C ALA A 155 -6.81 3.28 29.22
N GLY A 156 -7.36 4.50 29.11
CA GLY A 156 -6.84 5.63 29.86
C GLY A 156 -7.01 5.51 31.38
N ARG A 157 -8.03 4.82 31.88
CA ARG A 157 -8.17 4.51 33.32
C ARG A 157 -7.23 3.40 33.75
N LEU A 158 -7.08 2.35 32.95
CA LEU A 158 -6.19 1.22 33.23
C LEU A 158 -4.74 1.70 33.38
N LEU A 159 -4.22 2.43 32.39
CA LEU A 159 -2.83 2.86 32.32
C LEU A 159 -2.47 3.96 33.33
N ARG A 160 -3.47 4.65 33.90
CA ARG A 160 -3.32 5.64 34.99
C ARG A 160 -3.75 5.12 36.35
N SER A 161 -4.10 3.84 36.45
CA SER A 161 -4.45 3.21 37.73
C SER A 161 -3.19 2.98 38.58
N SER A 162 -3.37 2.46 39.80
CA SER A 162 -2.26 2.03 40.65
C SER A 162 -1.43 0.88 40.06
N ARG A 163 -1.98 0.12 39.10
CA ARG A 163 -1.24 -0.90 38.32
C ARG A 163 -0.52 -0.29 37.12
N GLY A 164 -0.91 0.91 36.72
CA GLY A 164 -0.37 1.63 35.57
C GLY A 164 0.98 2.29 35.88
N SER A 165 1.65 2.77 34.85
CA SER A 165 2.83 3.62 35.00
C SER A 165 3.04 4.48 33.75
N PRO A 166 3.81 5.59 33.83
CA PRO A 166 4.20 6.36 32.66
C PRO A 166 4.90 5.52 31.57
N VAL A 167 5.64 4.49 31.96
CA VAL A 167 6.29 3.57 31.00
C VAL A 167 5.25 2.80 30.19
N LEU A 168 4.21 2.29 30.85
CA LEU A 168 3.12 1.56 30.18
C LEU A 168 2.32 2.45 29.24
N MET A 169 2.13 3.71 29.63
CA MET A 169 1.53 4.74 28.79
C MET A 169 2.36 4.96 27.50
N MET A 170 3.68 5.07 27.62
CA MET A 170 4.57 5.22 26.46
C MET A 170 4.59 3.99 25.57
N LEU A 171 4.64 2.78 26.15
CA LEU A 171 4.55 1.52 25.39
C LEU A 171 3.25 1.42 24.61
N TYR A 172 2.13 1.75 25.24
CA TYR A 172 0.83 1.70 24.58
C TYR A 172 0.74 2.71 23.44
N ASN A 173 1.24 3.93 23.65
CA ASN A 173 1.32 4.95 22.60
C ASN A 173 2.20 4.53 21.43
N GLU A 174 3.38 3.97 21.69
CA GLU A 174 4.27 3.49 20.63
C GLU A 174 3.59 2.39 19.81
N TRP A 175 2.95 1.44 20.49
CA TRP A 175 2.25 0.34 19.82
C TRP A 175 1.14 0.84 18.90
N LEU A 176 0.28 1.75 19.39
CA LEU A 176 -0.76 2.36 18.57
C LEU A 176 -0.17 3.16 17.42
N HIS A 177 0.85 3.98 17.69
CA HIS A 177 1.50 4.83 16.70
C HIS A 177 2.08 4.00 15.55
N GLN A 178 2.88 2.96 15.85
CA GLN A 178 3.52 2.13 14.83
C GLN A 178 2.50 1.45 13.91
N ILE A 179 1.40 0.93 14.46
CA ILE A 179 0.32 0.30 13.68
C ILE A 179 -0.48 1.33 12.88
N THR A 180 -0.75 2.51 13.45
CA THR A 180 -1.43 3.61 12.76
C THR A 180 -0.62 4.11 11.57
N CYS A 181 0.69 4.34 11.75
CA CYS A 181 1.59 4.73 10.67
C CYS A 181 1.69 3.64 9.61
N LEU A 182 1.72 2.36 10.01
CA LEU A 182 1.65 1.24 9.06
C LEU A 182 0.36 1.29 8.23
N ARG A 183 -0.82 1.40 8.87
CA ARG A 183 -2.12 1.49 8.17
C ARG A 183 -2.08 2.59 7.13
N ASP A 184 -1.67 3.79 7.53
CA ASP A 184 -1.75 4.98 6.69
C ASP A 184 -0.79 4.92 5.49
N SER A 185 0.35 4.25 5.67
CA SER A 185 1.33 4.02 4.59
C SER A 185 0.88 2.96 3.59
N LEU A 186 0.09 1.99 4.05
CA LEU A 186 -0.42 0.90 3.23
C LEU A 186 -1.68 1.27 2.43
N LEU A 187 -2.31 2.40 2.74
CA LEU A 187 -3.53 2.88 2.08
C LEU A 187 -3.43 2.93 0.55
N VAL A 188 -2.22 3.16 0.03
CA VAL A 188 -1.96 3.35 -1.40
C VAL A 188 -1.86 2.05 -2.19
N PHE A 189 -1.85 0.88 -1.53
CA PHE A 189 -1.65 -0.41 -2.18
C PHE A 189 -2.92 -1.25 -2.22
N GLU A 190 -3.27 -1.76 -3.40
CA GLU A 190 -4.40 -2.67 -3.54
C GLU A 190 -4.10 -4.07 -2.99
N ASN A 191 -2.87 -4.55 -3.08
CA ASN A 191 -2.41 -5.79 -2.45
C ASN A 191 -1.52 -5.52 -1.23
N PHE A 192 -1.95 -4.60 -0.35
CA PHE A 192 -1.18 -4.12 0.80
C PHE A 192 -0.57 -5.23 1.68
N SER A 193 -1.19 -6.40 1.77
CA SER A 193 -0.71 -7.52 2.60
C SER A 193 0.60 -8.14 2.07
N GLU A 194 0.89 -7.98 0.79
CA GLU A 194 2.07 -8.55 0.12
C GLU A 194 3.26 -7.59 0.08
N VAL A 195 3.02 -6.30 0.32
CA VAL A 195 4.04 -5.24 0.23
C VAL A 195 5.20 -5.56 1.17
N GLN A 196 6.40 -5.54 0.61
CA GLN A 196 7.65 -5.75 1.35
C GLN A 196 8.23 -4.40 1.82
N ILE A 197 8.08 -4.12 3.10
CA ILE A 197 8.49 -2.85 3.72
C ILE A 197 9.96 -2.97 4.14
N ASP A 198 10.81 -2.09 3.61
CA ASP A 198 12.23 -2.06 3.96
C ASP A 198 12.46 -1.15 5.18
N LEU A 199 12.79 -1.78 6.32
CA LEU A 199 13.09 -1.13 7.58
C LEU A 199 14.56 -1.36 7.98
N THR A 200 15.46 -1.44 6.99
CA THR A 200 16.89 -1.65 7.23
C THR A 200 17.63 -0.41 7.71
N ASP A 201 17.10 0.79 7.47
CA ASP A 201 17.72 2.04 7.91
C ASP A 201 17.63 2.18 9.46
N PRO A 202 18.77 2.15 10.17
CA PRO A 202 18.78 2.25 11.62
C PRO A 202 18.42 3.66 12.14
N MET A 203 18.38 4.69 11.29
CA MET A 203 18.02 6.05 11.71
C MET A 203 16.55 6.18 12.12
N PHE A 204 15.67 5.33 11.58
CA PHE A 204 14.25 5.38 11.86
C PHE A 204 13.80 4.14 12.62
N ARG A 205 13.05 4.34 13.71
CA ARG A 205 12.43 3.24 14.45
C ARG A 205 11.12 2.84 13.79
N GLY A 206 11.10 1.68 13.13
CA GLY A 206 9.86 1.14 12.53
C GLY A 206 9.28 2.11 11.49
N THR A 207 8.00 2.45 11.60
CA THR A 207 7.28 3.26 10.61
C THR A 207 7.43 4.77 10.78
N ARG A 208 8.29 5.25 11.69
CA ARG A 208 8.44 6.69 12.00
C ARG A 208 8.88 7.57 10.82
N ARG A 209 9.59 7.00 9.84
CA ARG A 209 9.92 7.72 8.59
C ARG A 209 8.68 8.26 7.88
N MET A 210 7.53 7.60 8.08
CA MET A 210 6.27 7.97 7.43
C MET A 210 5.59 9.18 8.06
N GLU A 211 5.99 9.62 9.25
CA GLU A 211 5.30 10.67 10.02
C GLU A 211 5.01 11.93 9.19
N GLU A 212 6.03 12.49 8.54
CA GLU A 212 5.91 13.74 7.80
C GLU A 212 4.98 13.61 6.58
N ILE A 213 5.22 12.60 5.72
CA ILE A 213 4.43 12.44 4.50
C ILE A 213 2.99 12.01 4.80
N ARG A 214 2.79 11.24 5.89
CA ARG A 214 1.49 10.79 6.36
C ARG A 214 0.59 11.98 6.68
N GLU A 215 1.05 12.98 7.42
CA GLU A 215 0.18 14.10 7.82
C GLU A 215 -0.37 14.86 6.60
N SER A 216 0.49 15.15 5.63
CA SER A 216 0.12 15.79 4.36
C SER A 216 -0.86 14.93 3.56
N PHE A 217 -0.58 13.63 3.44
CA PHE A 217 -1.42 12.71 2.69
C PHE A 217 -2.81 12.54 3.33
N LEU A 218 -2.89 12.36 4.65
CA LEU A 218 -4.16 12.23 5.36
C LEU A 218 -5.00 13.52 5.31
N PHE A 219 -4.36 14.69 5.21
CA PHE A 219 -5.07 15.94 4.94
C PHE A 219 -5.70 15.92 3.55
N LYS A 220 -4.95 15.52 2.51
CA LYS A 220 -5.46 15.40 1.14
C LYS A 220 -6.57 14.35 1.00
N ILE A 221 -6.49 13.23 1.71
CA ILE A 221 -7.56 12.22 1.76
C ILE A 221 -8.85 12.85 2.30
N ARG A 222 -8.78 13.52 3.45
CA ARG A 222 -9.96 14.16 4.08
C ARG A 222 -10.54 15.29 3.22
N ALA A 223 -9.71 15.96 2.44
CA ALA A 223 -10.13 16.98 1.49
C ALA A 223 -10.64 16.41 0.15
N HIS A 224 -10.53 15.09 -0.07
CA HIS A 224 -10.75 14.45 -1.37
C HIS A 224 -9.91 15.07 -2.51
N GLN A 225 -8.66 15.43 -2.20
CA GLN A 225 -7.73 16.15 -3.09
C GLN A 225 -6.40 15.40 -3.29
N TYR A 226 -6.36 14.09 -3.00
CA TYR A 226 -5.17 13.29 -3.26
C TYR A 226 -5.08 12.92 -4.74
N THR A 227 -3.87 12.77 -5.24
CA THR A 227 -3.54 12.44 -6.64
C THR A 227 -2.79 11.11 -6.72
N GLU A 228 -2.61 10.56 -7.93
CA GLU A 228 -1.73 9.39 -8.12
C GLU A 228 -0.27 9.69 -7.78
N ASN A 229 0.17 10.94 -7.94
CA ASN A 229 1.51 11.32 -7.50
C ASN A 229 1.60 11.24 -5.97
N ASP A 230 0.55 11.66 -5.25
CA ASP A 230 0.53 11.52 -3.78
C ASP A 230 0.58 10.05 -3.34
N THR A 231 -0.13 9.16 -4.06
CA THR A 231 -0.08 7.72 -3.74
C THR A 231 1.31 7.14 -4.01
N LEU A 232 1.96 7.57 -5.10
CA LEU A 232 3.31 7.15 -5.45
C LEU A 232 4.36 7.64 -4.44
N GLU A 233 4.32 8.91 -4.04
CA GLU A 233 5.27 9.45 -3.07
C GLU A 233 5.17 8.76 -1.70
N VAL A 234 3.95 8.46 -1.22
CA VAL A 234 3.77 7.66 0.01
C VAL A 234 4.37 6.26 -0.14
N ALA A 235 4.15 5.59 -1.27
CA ALA A 235 4.71 4.26 -1.53
C ALA A 235 6.25 4.28 -1.55
N LYS A 236 6.86 5.32 -2.14
CA LYS A 236 8.31 5.51 -2.17
C LYS A 236 8.88 5.70 -0.77
N VAL A 237 8.34 6.59 0.06
CA VAL A 237 8.85 6.78 1.43
C VAL A 237 8.78 5.48 2.24
N LEU A 238 7.74 4.66 2.02
CA LEU A 238 7.57 3.37 2.70
C LEU A 238 8.57 2.30 2.26
N THR A 239 8.92 2.25 0.97
CA THR A 239 9.61 1.08 0.37
C THR A 239 10.97 1.40 -0.26
N ALA A 240 11.16 2.62 -0.75
CA ALA A 240 12.33 3.07 -1.51
C ALA A 240 12.53 4.59 -1.34
N PRO A 241 12.93 5.08 -0.15
CA PRO A 241 12.97 6.51 0.18
C PRO A 241 13.97 7.32 -0.67
N ASP A 242 14.99 6.65 -1.23
CA ASP A 242 16.08 7.31 -1.96
C ASP A 242 15.75 7.56 -3.44
N ILE A 243 14.56 7.15 -3.88
CA ILE A 243 14.13 7.34 -5.26
C ILE A 243 13.64 8.77 -5.48
N LEU A 244 13.89 9.32 -6.67
CA LEU A 244 13.45 10.67 -7.04
C LEU A 244 11.92 10.78 -7.09
N ALA A 245 11.43 12.01 -6.89
CA ALA A 245 10.02 12.36 -7.05
C ALA A 245 9.54 12.19 -8.51
N GLY A 246 8.24 11.98 -8.72
CA GLY A 246 7.61 11.86 -10.04
C GLY A 246 7.51 10.42 -10.57
N GLY A 247 7.38 10.25 -11.88
CA GLY A 247 7.15 8.96 -12.53
C GLY A 247 5.74 8.38 -12.31
N TYR A 248 5.51 7.17 -12.81
CA TYR A 248 4.24 6.45 -12.65
C TYR A 248 4.37 5.14 -11.87
N GLY A 249 5.58 4.69 -11.62
CA GLY A 249 5.89 3.44 -10.93
C GLY A 249 7.38 3.39 -10.61
N PHE A 250 7.78 2.35 -9.89
CA PHE A 250 9.20 2.16 -9.57
C PHE A 250 9.53 0.70 -9.28
N GLN A 251 10.80 0.38 -9.35
CA GLN A 251 11.38 -0.88 -8.90
C GLN A 251 12.41 -0.58 -7.82
N TYR A 252 12.45 -1.41 -6.79
CA TYR A 252 13.39 -1.28 -5.67
C TYR A 252 13.83 -2.67 -5.22
N ARG A 253 14.70 -2.74 -4.22
CA ARG A 253 15.35 -3.98 -3.78
C ARG A 253 14.41 -5.19 -3.64
N SER A 254 13.21 -4.99 -3.10
CA SER A 254 12.29 -6.08 -2.78
C SER A 254 11.30 -6.42 -3.90
N GLY A 255 11.06 -5.52 -4.85
CA GLY A 255 10.12 -5.76 -5.94
C GLY A 255 9.80 -4.51 -6.77
N THR A 256 8.65 -4.52 -7.42
CA THR A 256 8.18 -3.49 -8.34
C THR A 256 6.82 -2.97 -7.91
N VAL A 257 6.59 -1.66 -8.06
CA VAL A 257 5.33 -0.98 -7.77
C VAL A 257 4.84 -0.31 -9.05
N LEU A 258 3.59 -0.63 -9.44
CA LEU A 258 2.94 -0.13 -10.65
C LEU A 258 1.51 0.34 -10.34
N PRO A 259 0.88 1.17 -11.20
CA PRO A 259 -0.52 1.55 -11.02
C PRO A 259 -1.46 0.34 -11.08
N GLU A 260 -2.42 0.27 -10.14
CA GLU A 260 -3.46 -0.78 -10.11
C GLU A 260 -4.38 -0.72 -11.33
N SER A 261 -4.49 0.44 -11.99
CA SER A 261 -5.24 0.59 -13.24
C SER A 261 -4.71 -0.30 -14.38
N LEU A 262 -3.47 -0.77 -14.31
CA LEU A 262 -2.95 -1.80 -15.21
C LEU A 262 -3.55 -3.18 -14.94
N PHE A 263 -4.02 -3.45 -13.71
CA PHE A 263 -4.49 -4.76 -13.23
C PHE A 263 -5.99 -4.79 -12.94
N SER A 264 -6.68 -3.66 -13.14
CA SER A 264 -8.10 -3.51 -12.86
C SER A 264 -8.78 -2.67 -13.93
N GLN A 265 -10.02 -3.03 -14.26
CA GLN A 265 -10.88 -2.20 -15.12
C GLN A 265 -11.61 -1.11 -14.35
N LYS A 266 -11.55 -1.15 -13.01
CA LYS A 266 -12.18 -0.14 -12.17
C LYS A 266 -11.27 1.08 -12.10
N PRO A 267 -11.80 2.30 -12.26
CA PRO A 267 -11.09 3.52 -11.91
C PRO A 267 -10.50 3.43 -10.51
N THR A 268 -9.19 3.60 -10.39
CA THR A 268 -8.46 3.48 -9.13
C THR A 268 -7.20 4.33 -9.18
N CYS A 269 -6.84 4.90 -8.04
CA CYS A 269 -5.57 5.60 -7.82
C CYS A 269 -4.52 4.72 -7.12
N LEU A 270 -4.90 3.49 -6.78
CA LEU A 270 -4.08 2.58 -6.00
C LEU A 270 -2.93 2.05 -6.83
N LEU A 271 -1.97 1.49 -6.11
CA LEU A 271 -0.78 0.85 -6.64
C LEU A 271 -0.84 -0.65 -6.37
N ARG A 272 -0.16 -1.43 -7.20
CA ARG A 272 0.08 -2.84 -7.00
C ARG A 272 1.56 -3.08 -6.76
N TYR A 273 1.87 -3.77 -5.67
CA TYR A 273 3.19 -4.32 -5.45
C TYR A 273 3.33 -5.67 -6.16
N LEU A 274 4.47 -5.89 -6.80
CA LEU A 274 4.85 -7.14 -7.42
C LEU A 274 6.16 -7.60 -6.77
N PRO A 275 6.25 -8.83 -6.23
CA PRO A 275 7.46 -9.33 -5.57
C PRO A 275 8.54 -9.76 -6.58
N VAL A 276 8.73 -8.95 -7.62
CA VAL A 276 9.47 -9.27 -8.84
C VAL A 276 10.15 -8.03 -9.37
N HIS A 277 11.28 -8.20 -10.05
CA HIS A 277 11.88 -7.15 -10.86
C HIS A 277 11.45 -7.35 -12.31
N ILE A 278 10.96 -6.28 -12.94
CA ILE A 278 10.57 -6.28 -14.36
C ILE A 278 11.71 -5.81 -15.26
N LEU A 279 12.67 -5.06 -14.73
CA LEU A 279 13.91 -4.67 -15.39
C LEU A 279 15.09 -5.43 -14.79
N GLU A 280 15.96 -5.96 -15.64
CA GLU A 280 17.23 -6.61 -15.26
C GLU A 280 18.34 -5.57 -15.01
N ILE A 281 18.04 -4.57 -14.18
CA ILE A 281 18.99 -3.56 -13.70
C ILE A 281 19.50 -3.99 -12.32
N SER A 282 20.64 -3.45 -11.87
CA SER A 282 21.21 -3.72 -10.55
C SER A 282 20.13 -3.69 -9.46
N ARG A 283 20.01 -4.77 -8.69
CA ARG A 283 18.97 -4.92 -7.63
C ARG A 283 19.17 -4.00 -6.44
N GLU A 284 20.35 -3.43 -6.31
CA GLU A 284 20.73 -2.58 -5.19
C GLU A 284 20.28 -1.13 -5.39
N GLU A 285 19.99 -0.70 -6.63
CA GLU A 285 19.61 0.67 -6.93
C GLU A 285 18.13 0.75 -7.29
N PRO A 286 17.34 1.61 -6.62
CA PRO A 286 15.95 1.82 -7.01
C PRO A 286 15.87 2.51 -8.38
N VAL A 287 14.94 2.06 -9.20
CA VAL A 287 14.70 2.54 -10.57
C VAL A 287 13.33 3.19 -10.64
N LEU A 288 13.27 4.43 -11.11
CA LEU A 288 12.03 5.14 -11.37
C LEU A 288 11.52 4.82 -12.77
N PHE A 289 10.24 4.53 -12.90
CA PHE A 289 9.58 4.42 -14.21
C PHE A 289 8.92 5.74 -14.55
N ASP A 290 9.36 6.32 -15.67
CA ASP A 290 8.96 7.66 -16.09
C ASP A 290 8.50 7.66 -17.55
N PHE A 291 7.79 8.72 -17.92
CA PHE A 291 7.25 8.89 -19.27
C PHE A 291 8.38 9.25 -20.23
N GLN A 292 8.40 8.63 -21.41
CA GLN A 292 9.48 8.82 -22.38
C GLN A 292 9.61 10.28 -22.88
N ASN A 293 8.51 11.04 -22.91
CA ASN A 293 8.46 12.46 -23.29
C ASN A 293 7.56 13.24 -22.33
N SER A 294 8.11 13.93 -21.34
CA SER A 294 7.36 14.75 -20.38
C SER A 294 6.91 16.12 -20.93
N ASP A 295 7.49 16.56 -22.05
CA ASP A 295 7.46 17.97 -22.49
C ASP A 295 6.58 18.24 -23.73
N GLU A 296 5.95 17.23 -24.31
CA GLU A 296 5.07 17.41 -25.46
C GLU A 296 3.64 17.00 -25.12
N GLU A 297 2.68 17.90 -25.37
CA GLU A 297 1.25 17.57 -25.53
C GLU A 297 1.13 16.47 -26.61
N GLN A 298 1.27 15.21 -26.20
CA GLN A 298 1.13 14.10 -27.12
C GLN A 298 -0.35 13.95 -27.47
N SER A 299 -0.66 14.29 -28.72
CA SER A 299 -1.77 13.71 -29.48
C SER A 299 -1.82 12.22 -29.18
N TYR A 300 -2.95 11.73 -28.68
CA TYR A 300 -3.23 10.31 -28.47
C TYR A 300 -3.24 9.59 -29.83
N GLY A 301 -2.06 9.39 -30.41
CA GLY A 301 -1.87 8.62 -31.63
C GLY A 301 -2.16 7.16 -31.33
N ASP A 302 -3.11 6.60 -32.09
CA ASP A 302 -3.48 5.19 -32.21
C ASP A 302 -2.83 4.27 -31.16
N LEU A 303 -3.30 4.39 -29.90
CA LEU A 303 -3.24 3.24 -29.01
C LEU A 303 -3.90 2.10 -29.80
N PRO A 304 -3.25 0.93 -29.96
CA PRO A 304 -3.96 -0.20 -30.52
C PRO A 304 -5.22 -0.36 -29.68
N GLN A 305 -6.35 -0.69 -30.30
CA GLN A 305 -7.63 -0.89 -29.63
C GLN A 305 -7.61 -2.13 -28.71
N LEU A 306 -6.56 -2.30 -27.90
CA LEU A 306 -6.42 -3.22 -26.78
C LEU A 306 -7.54 -3.05 -25.76
N GLY A 307 -8.26 -1.92 -25.77
CA GLY A 307 -9.43 -1.67 -24.93
C GLY A 307 -10.63 -2.61 -25.17
N SER A 308 -10.59 -3.50 -26.16
CA SER A 308 -11.67 -4.45 -26.45
C SER A 308 -11.24 -5.91 -26.64
N LEU A 309 -9.94 -6.23 -26.57
CA LEU A 309 -9.45 -7.59 -26.80
C LEU A 309 -9.39 -8.37 -25.49
N ASP A 310 -10.09 -9.51 -25.46
CA ASP A 310 -10.04 -10.51 -24.38
C ASP A 310 -8.71 -11.28 -24.47
N ILE A 311 -7.62 -10.64 -24.06
CA ILE A 311 -6.25 -11.16 -24.18
C ILE A 311 -5.92 -11.99 -22.94
N LYS A 312 -5.65 -13.28 -23.11
CA LYS A 312 -5.07 -14.09 -22.03
C LYS A 312 -3.54 -13.97 -22.09
N PRO A 313 -2.84 -13.98 -20.95
CA PRO A 313 -1.37 -13.97 -20.94
C PRO A 313 -0.75 -15.09 -21.79
N ALA A 314 -1.38 -16.27 -21.84
CA ALA A 314 -0.99 -17.40 -22.68
C ALA A 314 -1.08 -17.12 -24.20
N ASP A 315 -1.84 -16.09 -24.61
CA ASP A 315 -2.00 -15.71 -26.01
C ASP A 315 -0.86 -14.80 -26.51
N ILE A 316 0.00 -14.34 -25.59
CA ILE A 316 1.15 -13.48 -25.90
C ILE A 316 2.39 -14.34 -26.07
N LEU A 317 2.83 -14.44 -27.31
CA LEU A 317 4.07 -15.08 -27.69
C LEU A 317 5.22 -14.06 -27.67
N ASN A 318 6.41 -14.51 -27.26
CA ASN A 318 7.65 -13.72 -27.32
C ASN A 318 7.59 -12.34 -26.61
N GLY A 319 6.77 -12.20 -25.57
CA GLY A 319 6.66 -10.95 -24.83
C GLY A 319 8.00 -10.51 -24.24
N LYS A 320 8.43 -9.28 -24.53
CA LYS A 320 9.66 -8.66 -24.02
C LYS A 320 9.33 -7.36 -23.30
N ILE A 321 9.98 -7.14 -22.15
CA ILE A 321 10.00 -5.83 -21.49
C ILE A 321 11.38 -5.27 -21.75
N THR A 322 11.45 -4.08 -22.31
CA THR A 322 12.67 -3.32 -22.51
C THR A 322 12.56 -2.00 -21.78
N SER A 323 13.70 -1.41 -21.45
CA SER A 323 13.76 -0.09 -20.87
C SER A 323 14.69 0.81 -21.65
N THR A 324 14.32 2.07 -21.79
CA THR A 324 15.22 3.12 -22.27
C THR A 324 15.56 4.01 -21.09
N GLN A 325 16.86 4.16 -20.82
CA GLN A 325 17.32 5.03 -19.75
C GLN A 325 17.07 6.51 -20.15
N ILE A 326 16.25 7.21 -19.37
CA ILE A 326 15.95 8.64 -19.55
C ILE A 326 16.96 9.48 -18.75
N SER A 327 17.34 9.00 -17.55
CA SER A 327 18.33 9.63 -16.69
C SER A 327 19.10 8.59 -15.88
N ALA A 328 20.03 9.00 -15.02
CA ALA A 328 20.79 8.07 -14.17
C ALA A 328 19.90 7.07 -13.41
N VAL A 329 18.69 7.48 -13.01
CA VAL A 329 17.77 6.68 -12.18
C VAL A 329 16.37 6.49 -12.78
N ALA A 330 16.04 7.17 -13.88
CA ALA A 330 14.72 7.09 -14.52
C ALA A 330 14.76 6.35 -15.86
N HIS A 331 13.77 5.50 -16.10
CA HIS A 331 13.64 4.68 -17.29
C HIS A 331 12.22 4.74 -17.84
N SER A 332 12.07 4.84 -19.17
CA SER A 332 10.81 4.44 -19.81
C SER A 332 10.76 2.93 -19.93
N VAL A 333 9.56 2.36 -19.88
CA VAL A 333 9.34 0.90 -19.93
C VAL A 333 8.49 0.61 -21.15
N GLU A 334 9.03 -0.17 -22.07
CA GLU A 334 8.35 -0.60 -23.28
C GLU A 334 7.96 -2.08 -23.17
N LEU A 335 6.70 -2.38 -23.47
CA LEU A 335 6.20 -3.74 -23.59
C LEU A 335 6.03 -4.08 -25.07
N SER A 336 6.69 -5.14 -25.51
CA SER A 336 6.56 -5.68 -26.86
C SER A 336 6.22 -7.15 -26.82
N GLY A 337 5.64 -7.68 -27.89
CA GLY A 337 5.30 -9.09 -28.01
C GLY A 337 4.56 -9.39 -29.29
N GLU A 338 3.99 -10.58 -29.36
CA GLU A 338 3.16 -11.04 -30.47
C GLU A 338 1.85 -11.60 -29.92
N LEU A 339 0.72 -11.11 -30.43
CA LEU A 339 -0.62 -11.53 -30.04
C LEU A 339 -1.37 -11.95 -31.30
N HIS A 340 -1.87 -13.19 -31.34
CA HIS A 340 -2.58 -13.74 -32.50
C HIS A 340 -1.83 -13.60 -33.85
N GLY A 341 -0.49 -13.61 -33.83
CA GLY A 341 0.35 -13.42 -35.02
C GLY A 341 0.70 -11.96 -35.35
N GLU A 342 0.15 -10.99 -34.60
CA GLU A 342 0.44 -9.56 -34.76
C GLU A 342 1.43 -9.10 -33.71
N LYS A 343 2.51 -8.44 -34.16
CA LYS A 343 3.48 -7.85 -33.26
C LYS A 343 2.93 -6.55 -32.68
N PHE A 344 3.11 -6.35 -31.38
CA PHE A 344 2.83 -5.09 -30.71
C PHE A 344 4.07 -4.58 -29.99
N SER A 345 4.15 -3.27 -29.84
CA SER A 345 5.12 -2.56 -29.01
C SER A 345 4.46 -1.28 -28.51
N PHE A 346 4.50 -1.02 -27.21
CA PHE A 346 4.01 0.25 -26.66
C PHE A 346 4.75 0.65 -25.38
N ASP A 347 4.86 1.96 -25.17
CA ASP A 347 5.35 2.53 -23.91
C ASP A 347 4.29 2.39 -22.82
N LEU A 348 4.69 1.83 -21.68
CA LEU A 348 3.81 1.58 -20.54
C LEU A 348 3.29 2.88 -19.94
N GLY A 349 4.09 3.95 -19.94
CA GLY A 349 3.68 5.28 -19.52
C GLY A 349 2.53 5.81 -20.38
N THR A 350 2.68 5.76 -21.70
CA THR A 350 1.61 6.17 -22.65
C THR A 350 0.33 5.35 -22.46
N ALA A 351 0.45 4.03 -22.23
CA ALA A 351 -0.71 3.19 -21.94
C ALA A 351 -1.43 3.63 -20.65
N ILE A 352 -0.69 3.97 -19.60
CA ILE A 352 -1.25 4.48 -18.33
C ILE A 352 -1.97 5.82 -18.56
N LEU A 353 -1.38 6.75 -19.33
CA LEU A 353 -2.02 8.02 -19.67
C LEU A 353 -3.33 7.81 -20.44
N GLY A 354 -3.36 6.86 -21.38
CA GLY A 354 -4.56 6.47 -22.11
C GLY A 354 -5.66 5.90 -21.21
N LEU A 355 -5.30 5.06 -20.23
CA LEU A 355 -6.25 4.52 -19.25
C LEU A 355 -6.85 5.66 -18.39
N ARG A 356 -6.02 6.62 -17.97
CA ARG A 356 -6.46 7.80 -17.19
C ARG A 356 -7.48 8.66 -17.94
N SER A 357 -7.24 8.95 -19.21
CA SER A 357 -8.16 9.78 -20.02
C SER A 357 -9.47 9.05 -20.35
N SER A 358 -9.43 7.73 -20.58
CA SER A 358 -10.64 6.93 -20.77
C SER A 358 -11.51 6.85 -19.51
N ILE A 359 -10.90 6.93 -18.33
CA ILE A 359 -11.63 6.95 -17.05
C ILE A 359 -12.28 8.31 -16.81
N ALA A 360 -11.55 9.40 -17.04
CA ALA A 360 -12.06 10.77 -16.86
C ALA A 360 -13.28 11.07 -17.75
N SER A 361 -13.27 10.59 -18.99
CA SER A 361 -14.38 10.77 -19.95
C SER A 361 -15.67 10.00 -19.61
N ARG A 362 -15.61 9.01 -18.71
CA ARG A 362 -16.81 8.28 -18.23
C ARG A 362 -17.50 8.97 -17.03
N GLY A 363 -16.90 10.03 -16.48
CA GLY A 363 -17.36 10.73 -15.27
C GLY A 363 -17.96 12.14 -15.47
N GLY A 364 -18.03 12.69 -16.68
CA GLY A 364 -18.63 14.02 -16.91
C GLY A 364 -18.64 14.43 -18.39
N THR A 365 -19.77 14.97 -18.85
CA THR A 365 -20.04 15.50 -20.22
C THR A 365 -19.42 16.90 -20.43
N PRO A 366 -19.46 17.50 -21.64
CA PRO A 366 -19.14 16.99 -22.97
C PRO A 366 -18.11 17.93 -23.65
N TYR A 367 -16.92 17.44 -24.00
CA TYR A 367 -16.11 18.12 -25.01
C TYR A 367 -15.46 17.13 -25.97
N SER A 368 -15.53 17.49 -27.25
CA SER A 368 -14.77 16.99 -28.40
C SER A 368 -15.25 15.66 -29.02
N GLY A 369 -16.41 15.71 -29.68
CA GLY A 369 -16.47 16.08 -31.11
C GLY A 369 -15.62 15.33 -32.15
N LEU A 370 -14.84 14.30 -31.81
CA LEU A 370 -14.06 13.54 -32.79
C LEU A 370 -14.37 12.03 -32.81
N LEU A 371 -14.94 11.49 -31.72
CA LEU A 371 -15.40 10.09 -31.66
C LEU A 371 -16.84 9.89 -32.15
N ALA A 372 -17.67 10.94 -32.17
CA ALA A 372 -19.02 10.89 -32.75
C ALA A 372 -19.00 10.81 -34.29
N THR A 373 -17.94 11.32 -34.93
CA THR A 373 -17.78 11.29 -36.39
C THR A 373 -17.23 9.94 -36.89
N LEU A 374 -16.57 9.16 -36.03
CA LEU A 374 -16.10 7.81 -36.38
C LEU A 374 -17.18 6.73 -36.23
N MET A 375 -18.18 6.93 -35.38
CA MET A 375 -19.32 6.02 -35.24
C MET A 375 -20.42 6.21 -36.31
N SER A 376 -20.35 7.28 -37.10
CA SER A 376 -21.29 7.55 -38.21
C SER A 376 -20.89 6.91 -39.55
N ARG A 377 -19.68 6.34 -39.68
CA ARG A 377 -19.17 5.80 -40.96
C ARG A 377 -18.97 4.27 -40.99
N ILE A 378 -19.45 3.56 -39.97
CA ILE A 378 -19.46 2.09 -39.93
C ILE A 378 -20.90 1.55 -40.12
N GLY A 379 -21.84 2.41 -40.55
CA GLY A 379 -23.22 2.05 -40.90
C GLY A 379 -23.51 1.95 -42.41
N GLU A 380 -22.54 2.18 -43.28
CA GLU A 380 -22.72 2.12 -44.75
C GLU A 380 -21.60 1.30 -45.41
N ALA A 381 -21.45 0.05 -44.97
CA ALA A 381 -20.73 -0.96 -45.75
C ALA A 381 -21.10 -2.37 -45.26
N GLN A 382 -22.39 -2.69 -45.31
CA GLN A 382 -22.91 -4.04 -45.55
C GLN A 382 -24.44 -3.96 -45.63
N ASN A 383 -24.98 -4.65 -46.63
CA ASN A 383 -26.41 -4.83 -46.89
C ASN A 383 -27.20 -5.32 -45.67
#